data_AF-A0A947A6R6-F1
#
_entry.id   AF-A0A947A6R6-F1
#
_cell.length_a   1.000
_cell.length_b   1.000
_cell.length_c   1.000
_cell.angle_alpha   90.00
_cell.angle_beta   90.00
_cell.angle_gamma   90.00
#
_symmetry.space_group_name_H-M   'P 1'
#
loop_
_entity.id
_entity.type
_entity.pdbx_description
1 polymer ?
#
loop_
_entity_poly.entity_id
_entity_poly.type
_entity_poly.pdbx_seq_one_letter_code
_entity_poly.pdbx_strand_id
1 'polypeptide(L)' 'EDWSVSESVSLVEVKRAMEQLPEKYRYVVKLYLLEGYDHTEIAHILKLTQTASRTRLLRGKAYLRELLKEKNHGTGS' A
#
# COMPACT_ATOMS: atom_id res chain seq x y z
N GLU A 1 17.01 -10.07 27.29
CA GLU A 1 17.21 -10.88 26.07
C GLU A 1 17.13 -10.00 24.83
N ASP A 2 18.07 -10.17 23.90
CA ASP A 2 18.17 -9.43 22.64
C ASP A 2 17.33 -10.15 21.58
N TRP A 3 16.11 -9.68 21.34
CA TRP A 3 15.22 -10.28 20.33
C TRP A 3 15.49 -9.62 18.98
N SER A 4 16.44 -10.21 18.24
CA SER A 4 16.76 -9.82 16.87
C SER A 4 15.70 -10.37 15.91
N VAL A 5 14.77 -9.53 15.43
CA VAL A 5 13.84 -9.89 14.35
C VAL A 5 14.55 -9.68 13.02
N SER A 6 14.80 -10.76 12.28
CA SER A 6 15.29 -10.67 10.90
C SER A 6 14.21 -11.01 9.86
N GLU A 7 14.18 -10.18 8.82
CA GLU A 7 13.84 -10.46 7.42
C GLU A 7 12.44 -10.99 7.08
N SER A 8 11.41 -10.29 7.54
CA SER A 8 10.07 -10.34 6.93
C SER A 8 9.51 -8.93 6.92
N VAL A 9 8.97 -8.49 5.79
CA VAL A 9 8.40 -7.13 5.65
C VAL A 9 7.48 -6.86 6.83
N SER A 10 7.91 -5.98 7.73
CA SER A 10 7.19 -5.73 8.96
C SER A 10 5.97 -4.87 8.67
N LEU A 11 4.91 -4.99 9.48
CA LEU A 11 3.73 -4.11 9.36
C LEU A 11 4.11 -2.62 9.40
N VAL A 12 5.16 -2.28 10.15
CA VAL A 12 5.74 -0.94 10.21
C VAL A 12 6.29 -0.49 8.84
N GLU A 13 6.94 -1.39 8.11
CA GLU A 13 7.47 -1.10 6.77
C GLU A 13 6.37 -0.95 5.74
N VAL A 14 5.34 -1.80 5.79
CA VAL A 14 4.16 -1.65 4.91
C VAL A 14 3.47 -0.32 5.15
N LYS A 15 3.29 0.08 6.42
CA LYS A 15 2.71 1.39 6.76
C LYS A 15 3.56 2.53 6.23
N ARG A 16 4.89 2.51 6.46
CA ARG A 16 5.83 3.51 5.93
C ARG A 16 5.81 3.56 4.40
N ALA A 17 5.76 2.42 3.72
CA ALA A 17 5.66 2.36 2.26
C ALA A 17 4.31 2.90 1.76
N MET A 18 3.20 2.66 2.48
CA MET A 18 1.91 3.29 2.16
C MET A 18 1.95 4.82 2.29
N GLU A 19 2.70 5.36 3.24
CA GLU A 19 2.88 6.82 3.35
C GLU A 19 3.67 7.41 2.17
N GLN A 20 4.53 6.63 1.53
CA GLN A 20 5.24 7.07 0.31
C GLN A 20 4.37 6.98 -0.96
N LEU A 21 3.20 6.34 -0.91
CA LEU A 21 2.28 6.32 -2.04
C LEU A 21 1.77 7.73 -2.36
N PRO A 22 1.67 8.10 -3.66
CA PRO A 22 0.91 9.27 -4.08
C PRO A 22 -0.50 9.24 -3.50
N GLU A 23 -0.98 10.39 -3.04
CA GLU A 23 -2.24 10.51 -2.29
C GLU A 23 -3.43 9.84 -2.99
N LYS A 24 -3.53 10.03 -4.32
CA LYS A 24 -4.58 9.43 -5.16
C LYS A 24 -4.64 7.89 -5.12
N TYR A 25 -3.54 7.22 -4.79
CA TYR A 25 -3.46 5.77 -4.63
C TYR A 25 -3.56 5.36 -3.16
N ARG A 26 -2.93 6.12 -2.27
CA ARG A 26 -2.87 5.84 -0.82
C ARG A 26 -4.25 5.60 -0.22
N TYR A 27 -5.20 6.51 -0.45
CA TYR A 27 -6.54 6.38 0.13
C TYR A 27 -7.29 5.15 -0.38
N VAL A 28 -7.20 4.86 -1.69
CA VAL A 28 -7.83 3.68 -2.29
C VAL A 28 -7.23 2.39 -1.73
N VAL A 29 -5.89 2.32 -1.62
CA VAL A 29 -5.18 1.17 -1.07
C VAL A 29 -5.53 0.97 0.40
N LYS A 30 -5.55 2.04 1.21
CA LYS A 30 -5.90 2.00 2.64
C LYS A 30 -7.32 1.48 2.87
N LEU A 31 -8.30 2.10 2.21
CA LEU A 31 -9.72 1.73 2.37
C LEU A 31 -9.96 0.27 1.95
N TYR A 32 -9.32 -0.19 0.87
CA TYR A 32 -9.50 -1.56 0.39
C TYR A 32 -8.77 -2.60 1.25
N LEU A 33 -7.48 -2.39 1.55
CA LEU A 33 -6.63 -3.40 2.19
C LEU A 33 -6.68 -3.39 3.72
N LEU A 34 -6.91 -2.23 4.34
CA LEU A 34 -6.91 -2.13 5.81
C LEU A 34 -8.33 -2.10 6.37
N GLU A 35 -9.23 -1.39 5.71
CA GLU A 35 -10.59 -1.18 6.22
C GLU A 35 -11.60 -2.15 5.58
N GLY A 36 -11.26 -2.82 4.48
CA GLY A 36 -12.08 -3.86 3.87
C GLY A 36 -13.22 -3.39 2.95
N TYR A 37 -13.24 -2.12 2.56
CA TYR A 37 -14.27 -1.58 1.67
C TYR A 37 -14.17 -2.13 0.24
N ASP A 38 -15.33 -2.29 -0.42
CA ASP A 38 -15.38 -2.66 -1.83
C ASP A 38 -15.23 -1.46 -2.78
N HIS A 39 -15.08 -1.73 -4.08
CA HIS A 39 -14.86 -0.67 -5.08
C HIS A 39 -16.01 0.32 -5.20
N THR A 40 -17.24 -0.12 -4.93
CA THR A 40 -18.48 0.67 -4.94
C THR A 40 -18.46 1.67 -3.80
N GLU A 41 -18.19 1.22 -2.58
CA GLU A 41 -18.08 2.07 -1.39
C GLU A 41 -16.94 3.07 -1.53
N ILE A 42 -15.75 2.62 -1.96
CA ILE A 42 -14.59 3.50 -2.16
C ILE A 42 -14.87 4.56 -3.23
N ALA A 43 -15.54 4.18 -4.33
CA ALA A 43 -15.94 5.11 -5.37
C ALA A 43 -16.87 6.20 -4.82
N HIS A 44 -17.81 5.83 -3.94
CA HIS A 44 -18.70 6.79 -3.29
C HIS A 44 -17.96 7.72 -2.32
N ILE A 45 -17.15 7.16 -1.41
CA ILE A 45 -16.39 7.89 -0.40
C ILE A 45 -15.45 8.92 -1.03
N LEU A 46 -14.70 8.51 -2.06
CA LEU A 46 -13.69 9.35 -2.70
C LEU A 46 -14.23 10.16 -3.89
N LYS A 47 -15.53 10.07 -4.19
CA LYS A 47 -16.18 10.69 -5.36
C LYS A 47 -15.47 10.36 -6.68
N LEU A 48 -15.24 9.06 -6.90
CA LEU A 48 -14.59 8.49 -8.08
C LEU A 48 -15.52 7.53 -8.81
N THR A 49 -15.13 7.08 -9.98
CA THR A 49 -15.78 5.93 -10.63
C THR A 49 -15.22 4.61 -10.07
N GLN A 50 -16.00 3.53 -10.09
CA GLN A 50 -15.51 2.20 -9.71
C GLN A 50 -14.30 1.77 -10.56
N THR A 51 -14.30 2.10 -11.85
CA THR A 51 -13.16 1.85 -12.76
C THR A 51 -11.90 2.59 -12.31
N ALA A 52 -12.04 3.86 -11.88
CA ALA A 52 -10.94 4.61 -11.32
C ALA A 52 -10.45 4.00 -9.99
N SER A 53 -11.36 3.54 -9.12
CA SER A 53 -11.02 2.82 -7.88
C SER A 53 -10.18 1.56 -8.17
N ARG A 54 -10.64 0.68 -9.07
CA ARG A 54 -9.90 -0.51 -9.51
C ARG A 54 -8.51 -0.18 -10.05
N THR A 55 -8.43 0.81 -10.94
CA THR A 55 -7.16 1.22 -11.57
C THR A 55 -6.18 1.81 -10.54
N ARG A 56 -6.66 2.64 -9.62
CA ARG A 56 -5.86 3.24 -8.55
C ARG A 56 -5.40 2.18 -7.55
N LEU A 57 -6.23 1.19 -7.23
CA LEU A 57 -5.84 0.07 -6.38
C LEU A 57 -4.73 -0.75 -7.03
N LEU A 58 -4.87 -1.11 -8.32
CA LEU A 58 -3.86 -1.88 -9.05
C LEU A 58 -2.50 -1.15 -9.07
N ARG A 59 -2.52 0.13 -9.47
CA ARG A 59 -1.30 0.97 -9.51
C ARG A 59 -0.72 1.19 -8.12
N GLY A 60 -1.55 1.42 -7.11
CA GLY A 60 -1.13 1.58 -5.73
C GLY A 60 -0.46 0.32 -5.16
N LYS A 61 -1.02 -0.88 -5.44
CA LYS A 61 -0.40 -2.16 -5.07
C LYS A 61 0.95 -2.38 -5.76
N ALA A 62 1.05 -2.05 -7.05
CA ALA A 62 2.31 -2.13 -7.79
C ALA A 62 3.38 -1.23 -7.17
N TYR A 63 3.05 0.03 -6.92
CA TYR A 63 3.95 1.00 -6.30
C TYR A 63 4.36 0.59 -4.89
N LEU A 64 3.40 0.10 -4.09
CA LEU A 64 3.67 -0.42 -2.75
C LEU A 64 4.64 -1.60 -2.80
N ARG A 65 4.48 -2.51 -3.77
CA ARG A 65 5.39 -3.64 -3.98
C ARG A 65 6.80 -3.16 -4.37
N GLU A 66 6.93 -2.15 -5.21
CA GLU A 66 8.24 -1.59 -5.58
C GLU A 66 8.93 -0.95 -4.38
N LEU A 67 8.23 -0.12 -3.60
CA LEU A 67 8.78 0.49 -2.38
C LEU A 67 9.25 -0.54 -1.35
N LEU A 68 8.51 -1.65 -1.22
CA LEU A 68 8.88 -2.74 -0.32
C LEU A 68 10.06 -3.53 -0.87
N LYS A 69 10.14 -3.76 -2.19
CA LYS A 69 11.29 -4.42 -2.83
C LYS A 69 12.57 -3.59 -2.72
N GLU A 70 12.49 -2.28 -2.97
CA GLU A 70 13.64 -1.38 -2.89
C GLU A 70 14.24 -1.38 -1.48
N LYS A 71 13.39 -1.41 -0.44
CA LYS A 71 13.83 -1.57 0.95
C LYS A 71 14.49 -2.92 1.23
N ASN A 72 14.06 -4.00 0.58
CA ASN A 72 14.68 -5.32 0.71
C ASN A 72 15.98 -5.45 -0.11
N HIS A 73 16.20 -4.62 -1.13
CA HIS A 73 17.39 -4.63 -1.99
C HIS A 73 18.39 -3.51 -1.65
N GLY A 74 18.16 -2.74 -0.59
CA GLY A 74 18.97 -1.57 -0.20
C GLY A 74 20.17 -1.86 0.71
N THR A 75 20.45 -3.12 1.06
CA THR A 75 21.68 -3.53 1.76
C THR A 75 22.23 -4.81 1.15
N GLY A 76 22.42 -4.81 -0.17
CA GLY A 76 23.26 -5.75 -0.89
C GLY A 76 24.14 -4.93 -1.81
N SER A 77 25.45 -5.12 -1.68
CA SER A 77 26.56 -4.40 -2.31
C SER A 77 26.41 -4.06 -3.80
#